data_AF-A0A5C7M195-F1
#
_entry.id   AF-A0A5C7M195-F1
#
_cell.length_a   1.000
_cell.length_b   1.000
_cell.length_c   1.000
_cell.angle_alpha   90.00
_cell.angle_beta   90.00
_cell.angle_gamma   90.00
#
_symmetry.space_group_name_H-M   'P 1'
#
loop_
_entity.id
_entity.type
_entity.pdbx_description
1 polymer ?
#
loop_
_entity_poly.entity_id
_entity_poly.type
_entity_poly.pdbx_seq_one_letter_code
_entity_poly.pdbx_strand_id
1 'polypeptide(L)'
;MTPKHLWQCQNLDEQVAWCEARLLAGATLSDPGIWLGGADPDTVIRQLRKKHDIQTVRCERKDAAGTTHKVTGWKLRNHEAGLQTT
;
A
#
# COMPACT_ATOMS: atom_id res chain seq x y z
N MET A 1 -17.53 7.12 -6.73
CA MET A 1 -17.41 5.98 -5.78
C MET A 1 -15.96 5.53 -5.79
N THR A 2 -15.29 5.44 -4.65
CA THR A 2 -13.94 4.85 -4.59
C THR A 2 -14.07 3.33 -4.79
N PRO A 3 -13.30 2.72 -5.71
CA PRO A 3 -13.34 1.27 -5.94
C PRO A 3 -13.08 0.50 -4.63
N LYS A 4 -13.75 -0.64 -4.44
CA LYS A 4 -13.57 -1.45 -3.21
C LYS A 4 -12.23 -2.19 -3.22
N HIS A 5 -11.75 -2.57 -4.41
CA HIS A 5 -10.48 -3.26 -4.61
C HIS A 5 -9.63 -2.60 -5.69
N LEU A 6 -8.30 -2.70 -5.57
CA LEU A 6 -7.37 -2.07 -6.50
C LEU A 6 -7.55 -2.53 -7.96
N TRP A 7 -7.86 -3.82 -8.20
CA TRP A 7 -8.12 -4.35 -9.55
C TRP A 7 -9.35 -3.76 -10.24
N GLN A 8 -10.22 -3.07 -9.50
CA GLN A 8 -11.41 -2.40 -10.05
C GLN A 8 -11.12 -0.97 -10.53
N CYS A 9 -9.91 -0.44 -10.28
CA CYS A 9 -9.51 0.88 -10.74
C CYS A 9 -9.26 0.84 -12.25
N GLN A 10 -9.79 1.82 -12.97
CA GLN A 10 -9.71 1.88 -14.43
C GLN A 10 -8.47 2.62 -14.96
N ASN A 11 -7.81 3.40 -14.09
CA ASN A 11 -6.67 4.24 -14.44
C ASN A 11 -5.73 4.42 -13.24
N LEU A 12 -4.56 5.01 -13.51
CA LEU A 12 -3.52 5.24 -12.50
C LEU A 12 -3.98 6.18 -11.37
N ASP A 13 -4.76 7.21 -11.67
CA ASP A 13 -5.21 8.18 -10.66
C ASP A 13 -6.16 7.51 -9.64
N GLU A 14 -7.06 6.64 -10.11
CA GLU A 14 -7.91 5.82 -9.25
C GLU A 14 -7.09 4.84 -8.39
N GLN A 15 -6.06 4.23 -8.97
CA GLN A 15 -5.16 3.32 -8.24
C GLN A 15 -4.40 4.06 -7.14
N VAL A 16 -3.89 5.27 -7.44
CA VAL A 16 -3.20 6.14 -6.48
C VAL A 16 -4.16 6.55 -5.36
N ALA A 17 -5.37 7.02 -5.69
CA ALA A 17 -6.38 7.42 -4.71
C ALA A 17 -6.81 6.24 -3.82
N TRP A 18 -6.93 5.03 -4.38
CA TRP A 18 -7.23 3.83 -3.62
C TRP A 18 -6.09 3.48 -2.64
N CYS A 19 -4.84 3.51 -3.12
CA CYS A 19 -3.66 3.22 -2.30
C CYS A 19 -3.50 4.26 -1.18
N GLU A 20 -3.73 5.53 -1.48
CA GLU A 20 -3.76 6.63 -0.51
C GLU A 20 -4.78 6.37 0.60
N ALA A 21 -6.03 6.06 0.24
CA ALA A 21 -7.09 5.78 1.21
C ALA A 21 -6.75 4.59 2.13
N ARG A 22 -6.09 3.56 1.61
CA ARG A 22 -5.70 2.37 2.38
C ARG A 22 -4.53 2.67 3.33
N LEU A 23 -3.54 3.41 2.87
CA LEU A 23 -2.43 3.86 3.70
C LEU A 23 -2.91 4.77 4.84
N LEU A 24 -3.82 5.72 4.53
CA LEU A 24 -4.45 6.61 5.51
C LEU A 24 -5.35 5.86 6.50
N ALA A 25 -5.87 4.69 6.14
CA ALA A 25 -6.57 3.79 7.06
C ALA A 25 -5.62 2.91 7.90
N GLY A 26 -4.31 3.14 7.84
CA GLY A 26 -3.29 2.39 8.57
C GLY A 26 -2.90 1.05 7.93
N ALA A 27 -3.36 0.76 6.71
CA ALA A 27 -2.96 -0.47 6.02
C ALA A 27 -1.50 -0.39 5.56
N THR A 28 -0.84 -1.55 5.52
CA THR A 28 0.44 -1.70 4.81
C THR A 28 0.17 -2.23 3.41
N LEU A 29 0.64 -1.51 2.39
CA LEU A 29 0.58 -1.96 1.00
C LEU A 29 1.82 -2.80 0.69
N SER A 30 1.68 -3.85 -0.12
CA SER A 30 2.80 -4.69 -0.55
C SER A 30 2.96 -4.64 -2.07
N ASP A 31 4.19 -4.85 -2.53
CA ASP A 31 4.55 -4.83 -3.94
C ASP A 31 3.67 -5.75 -4.81
N PRO A 32 3.45 -7.05 -4.47
CA PRO A 32 2.54 -7.89 -5.23
C PRO A 32 1.09 -7.39 -5.19
N GLY A 33 0.68 -6.76 -4.09
CA GLY A 33 -0.68 -6.23 -3.94
C GLY A 33 -0.97 -5.06 -4.88
N ILE A 34 0.01 -4.18 -5.10
CA ILE A 34 -0.13 -3.06 -6.03
C ILE A 34 0.00 -3.55 -7.47
N TRP A 35 0.97 -4.43 -7.73
CA TRP A 35 1.22 -4.98 -9.06
C TRP A 35 0.02 -5.76 -9.62
N LEU A 36 -0.63 -6.60 -8.79
CA LEU A 36 -1.85 -7.32 -9.18
C LEU A 36 -3.05 -6.40 -9.46
N GLY A 37 -3.00 -5.14 -9.02
CA GLY A 37 -3.97 -4.12 -9.36
C GLY A 37 -3.78 -3.49 -10.74
N GLY A 38 -2.73 -3.89 -11.47
CA GLY A 38 -2.41 -3.38 -12.81
C GLY A 38 -1.55 -2.13 -12.82
N ALA A 39 -1.01 -1.71 -11.67
CA ALA A 39 -0.14 -0.55 -11.54
C ALA A 39 1.32 -0.96 -11.36
N ASP A 40 2.25 -0.14 -11.86
CA ASP A 40 3.64 -0.20 -11.41
C ASP A 40 3.74 0.32 -9.96
N PRO A 41 4.13 -0.52 -8.98
CA PRO A 41 4.16 -0.14 -7.56
C PRO A 41 5.02 1.09 -7.28
N ASP A 42 6.19 1.16 -7.93
CA ASP A 42 7.12 2.27 -7.74
C ASP A 42 6.53 3.59 -8.22
N THR A 43 5.80 3.58 -9.34
CA THR A 43 5.11 4.76 -9.85
C THR A 43 4.03 5.25 -8.90
N VAL A 44 3.18 4.35 -8.38
CA VAL A 44 2.14 4.70 -7.40
C VAL A 44 2.75 5.29 -6.13
N ILE A 45 3.73 4.59 -5.53
CA ILE A 45 4.34 5.02 -4.28
C ILE A 45 5.13 6.33 -4.46
N ARG A 46 5.80 6.53 -5.59
CA ARG A 46 6.49 7.79 -5.91
C ARG A 46 5.52 8.97 -5.98
N GLN A 47 4.32 8.80 -6.52
CA GLN A 47 3.31 9.86 -6.49
C GLN A 47 2.83 10.15 -5.07
N LEU A 48 2.57 9.11 -4.29
CA LEU A 48 2.10 9.25 -2.91
C LEU A 48 3.15 9.90 -1.99
N ARG A 49 4.43 9.61 -2.20
CA ARG A 49 5.55 10.23 -1.47
C ARG A 49 5.69 11.74 -1.68
N LYS A 50 5.10 12.29 -2.74
CA LYS A 50 5.06 13.75 -2.93
C LYS A 50 4.09 14.43 -1.94
N LYS A 51 3.16 13.66 -1.36
CA LYS A 51 2.08 14.16 -0.51
C LYS A 51 2.16 13.64 0.93
N HIS A 52 2.73 12.45 1.12
CA HIS A 52 2.73 11.74 2.40
C HIS A 52 4.12 11.24 2.79
N ASP A 53 4.42 11.20 4.08
CA ASP A 53 5.64 10.56 4.59
C ASP A 53 5.48 9.04 4.66
N ILE A 54 5.82 8.38 3.56
CA ILE A 54 5.70 6.93 3.38
C ILE A 54 7.06 6.26 3.56
N GLN A 55 7.15 5.40 4.56
CA GLN A 55 8.31 4.55 4.79
C GLN A 55 8.18 3.20 4.07
N THR A 56 9.31 2.70 3.57
CA THR A 56 9.42 1.32 3.08
C THR A 56 9.64 0.38 4.26
N VAL A 57 8.89 -0.72 4.30
CA VAL A 57 9.01 -1.77 5.31
C VAL A 57 9.24 -3.12 4.64
N ARG A 58 9.81 -4.08 5.37
CA ARG A 58 9.89 -5.48 4.95
C ARG A 58 8.70 -6.22 5.54
N CYS A 59 7.90 -6.83 4.68
CA CYS A 59 6.76 -7.64 5.08
C CYS A 59 7.04 -9.10 4.78
N GLU A 60 6.39 -9.99 5.52
CA GLU A 60 6.41 -11.42 5.25
C GLU A 60 5.02 -11.84 4.74
N ARG A 61 5.01 -12.60 3.64
CA ARG A 61 3.79 -13.17 3.07
C ARG A 61 3.96 -14.66 2.90
N LYS A 62 3.01 -15.45 3.41
CA LYS A 62 2.93 -16.87 3.11
C LYS A 62 2.22 -17.10 1.78
N ASP A 63 2.79 -17.95 0.94
CA ASP A 63 2.13 -18.43 -0.26
C ASP A 63 1.17 -19.60 0.04
N ALA A 64 0.51 -20.11 -1.00
CA ALA A 64 -0.43 -21.23 -0.88
C ALA A 64 0.25 -22.55 -0.47
N ALA A 65 1.56 -22.69 -0.69
CA ALA A 65 2.35 -23.84 -0.27
C ALA A 65 2.87 -23.70 1.19
N GLY A 66 2.58 -22.58 1.86
CA GLY A 66 3.03 -22.30 3.22
C GLY A 66 4.43 -21.69 3.32
N THR A 67 5.09 -21.40 2.19
CA THR A 67 6.42 -20.79 2.16
C THR A 67 6.31 -19.31 2.48
N THR A 68 7.19 -18.83 3.37
CA THR A 68 7.22 -17.41 3.76
C THR A 68 8.18 -16.63 2.88
N HIS A 69 7.67 -15.63 2.18
CA HIS A 69 8.42 -14.75 1.29
C HIS A 69 8.58 -13.37 1.92
N LYS A 70 9.80 -12.83 1.88
CA LYS A 70 10.07 -11.45 2.25
C LYS A 70 9.73 -10.55 1.07
N VAL A 71 8.78 -9.65 1.25
CA VAL A 71 8.33 -8.71 0.23
C VAL A 71 8.55 -7.28 0.69
N THR A 72 8.66 -6.38 -0.28
CA THR A 72 8.67 -4.94 -0.03
C THR A 72 7.24 -4.49 0.26
N GLY A 73 7.07 -3.68 1.32
CA GLY A 73 5.82 -3.00 1.61
C GLY A 73 6.03 -1.54 1.97
N TRP A 74 4.92 -0.81 2.09
CA TRP A 74 4.90 0.61 2.37
C TRP A 74 3.79 0.93 3.38
N LYS A 75 4.12 1.80 4.34
CA LYS A 75 3.20 2.30 5.37
C LYS A 75 3.46 3.78 5.64
N LEU A 76 2.46 4.51 6.15
CA LEU A 76 2.66 5.88 6.62
C LEU A 76 3.54 5.87 7.87
N ARG A 77 4.52 6.78 7.95
CA ARG A 77 5.41 6.88 9.12
C ARG A 77 4.67 7.35 10.37
N ASN A 78 3.71 8.25 10.21
CA ASN A 78 3.00 8.87 11.33
C ASN A 78 1.88 8.01 11.94
N HIS A 79 1.55 6.85 11.35
CA HIS A 79 0.46 6.01 11.86
C HIS A 79 0.85 5.15 13.09
N GLU A 80 2.13 5.10 13.45
CA GLU A 80 2.60 4.49 14.70
C GLU A 80 2.54 5.46 15.90
N ALA A 81 2.37 6.77 15.66
CA ALA A 81 2.34 7.79 16.72
C ALA A 81 0.93 8.03 17.33
N GLY A 82 -0.10 7.31 16.85
CA GLY A 82 -1.51 7.50 17.26
C GLY A 82 -2.07 6.49 18.26
N LEU A 83 -1.24 5.60 18.84
CA LEU A 83 -1.66 4.58 19.81
C LEU A 83 -0.96 4.71 21.18
N GLN A 84 -0.53 5.91 21.53
CA GLN A 84 -0.22 6.28 22.91
C GLN A 84 -0.98 7.56 23.24
N THR A 85 -1.61 7.60 24.43
CA THR A 85 -2.65 8.53 24.93
C THR A 85 -4.06 8.12 24.50
N THR A 86 -4.97 7.70 25.38
CA THR A 86 -5.12 7.91 26.83
C THR A 86 -5.93 6.75 27.41
#